data_AF-A0A949GAI3-F1
#
_entry.id   AF-A0A949GAI3-F1
#
_cell.length_a   1.000
_cell.length_b   1.000
_cell.length_c   1.000
_cell.angle_alpha   90.00
_cell.angle_beta   90.00
_cell.angle_gamma   90.00
#
_symmetry.space_group_name_H-M   'P 1'
#
loop_
_entity.id
_entity.type
_entity.pdbx_description
1 polymer ?
#
loop_
_entity_poly.entity_id
_entity_poly.type
_entity_poly.pdbx_seq_one_letter_code
_entity_poly.pdbx_strand_id
1 'polypeptide(L)'
;MNTKLLEKFYAVTVTPGSTKSVYEAKIGGDGEKPVLTKIALDGQSKIQVGGQIRNGAMIGITDRLQLFVPEGSGMVSPMSTIERDIVLVSTCYHGGCTSDIVALFLGEAKALACFNEKDHKRCDQRWVNDSIETLRAIGMEHPYCSISTADPRWWLMPPSFWQDANDHARKNEGLLK
;
A
#
# COMPACT_ATOMS: atom_id res chain seq x y z
N MET A 1 -0.50 -17.71 17.25
CA MET A 1 -0.95 -16.44 17.84
C MET A 1 -1.87 -15.77 16.84
N ASN A 2 -3.07 -15.34 17.24
CA ASN A 2 -3.99 -14.64 16.34
C ASN A 2 -3.47 -13.21 16.17
N THR A 3 -2.61 -12.96 15.18
CA THR A 3 -2.16 -11.61 14.84
C THR A 3 -3.38 -10.84 14.35
N LYS A 4 -3.79 -9.83 15.11
CA LYS A 4 -4.92 -8.97 14.75
C LYS A 4 -4.59 -8.31 13.41
N LEU A 5 -5.41 -8.58 12.40
CA LEU A 5 -5.29 -8.02 11.06
C LEU A 5 -5.33 -6.48 11.13
N LEU A 6 -4.44 -5.80 10.40
CA LEU A 6 -4.48 -4.34 10.32
C LEU A 6 -5.60 -3.91 9.37
N GLU A 7 -6.69 -3.39 9.93
CA GLU A 7 -7.87 -3.01 9.15
C GLU A 7 -7.80 -1.60 8.56
N LYS A 8 -6.85 -0.78 9.02
CA LYS A 8 -6.75 0.61 8.60
C LYS A 8 -5.32 1.14 8.70
N PHE A 9 -4.93 1.92 7.70
CA PHE A 9 -3.73 2.76 7.73
C PHE A 9 -3.94 4.01 6.87
N TYR A 10 -2.96 4.90 6.87
CA TYR A 10 -3.01 6.17 6.15
C TYR A 10 -1.79 6.31 5.25
N ALA A 11 -1.96 6.97 4.12
CA ALA A 11 -0.88 7.27 3.19
C ALA A 11 -0.91 8.74 2.77
N VAL A 12 0.24 9.38 2.85
CA VAL A 12 0.46 10.70 2.29
C VAL A 12 1.06 10.51 0.90
N THR A 13 0.48 11.20 -0.09
CA THR A 13 0.88 11.08 -1.49
C THR A 13 1.14 12.46 -2.08
N VAL A 14 2.02 12.53 -3.07
CA VAL A 14 2.39 13.77 -3.77
C VAL A 14 2.44 13.54 -5.28
N THR A 15 1.92 14.51 -6.02
CA THR A 15 2.19 14.70 -7.44
C THR A 15 3.16 15.86 -7.54
N PRO A 16 4.38 15.66 -8.07
CA PRO A 16 5.37 16.72 -8.19
C PRO A 16 4.78 18.00 -8.80
N GLY A 17 4.94 19.11 -8.09
CA GLY A 17 4.53 20.44 -8.56
C GLY A 17 3.01 20.71 -8.62
N SER A 18 2.16 19.83 -8.09
CA SER A 18 0.71 19.99 -8.28
C SER A 18 -0.12 19.79 -7.02
N THR A 19 0.01 18.62 -6.38
CA THR A 19 -1.03 18.17 -5.46
C THR A 19 -0.48 17.23 -4.41
N LYS A 20 -0.87 17.45 -3.16
CA LYS A 20 -0.62 16.55 -2.05
C LYS A 20 -1.94 16.05 -1.50
N SER A 21 -2.01 14.80 -1.08
CA SER A 21 -3.24 14.20 -0.56
C SER A 21 -2.94 13.22 0.57
N VAL A 22 -3.88 13.11 1.51
CA VAL A 22 -3.90 12.02 2.48
C VAL A 22 -5.04 11.08 2.13
N TYR A 23 -4.73 9.80 2.06
CA TYR A 23 -5.70 8.73 1.89
C TYR A 23 -5.78 7.88 3.17
N GLU A 24 -6.99 7.63 3.64
CA GLU A 24 -7.29 6.53 4.55
C GLU A 24 -7.48 5.26 3.72
N ALA A 25 -6.64 4.26 3.96
CA ALA A 25 -6.82 2.92 3.45
C ALA A 25 -7.57 2.10 4.49
N LYS A 26 -8.81 1.73 4.17
CA LYS A 26 -9.65 0.90 5.04
C LYS A 26 -9.87 -0.47 4.41
N ILE A 27 -9.78 -1.50 5.24
CA ILE A 27 -9.81 -2.90 4.87
C ILE A 27 -10.91 -3.57 5.69
N GLY A 28 -11.83 -4.23 5.01
CA GLY A 28 -12.94 -4.92 5.68
C GLY A 28 -14.05 -3.97 6.16
N GLY A 29 -15.28 -4.33 5.82
CA GLY A 29 -16.52 -3.59 6.03
C GLY A 29 -17.62 -4.21 5.15
N ASP A 30 -18.85 -3.69 5.17
CA ASP A 30 -19.96 -4.19 4.33
C ASP A 30 -19.53 -4.34 2.87
N GLY A 31 -19.24 -5.59 2.46
CA GLY A 31 -18.78 -5.95 1.11
C GLY A 31 -17.34 -6.45 0.94
N GLU A 32 -16.56 -6.70 2.00
CA GLU A 32 -15.25 -7.41 2.01
C GLU A 32 -14.13 -6.83 1.12
N LYS A 33 -14.26 -5.60 0.59
CA LYS A 33 -13.27 -5.01 -0.32
C LYS A 33 -12.52 -3.84 0.31
N PRO A 34 -11.23 -3.67 -0.01
CA PRO A 34 -10.48 -2.51 0.44
C PRO A 34 -10.96 -1.23 -0.26
N VAL A 35 -10.88 -0.11 0.45
CA VAL A 35 -11.27 1.21 -0.04
C VAL A 35 -10.19 2.23 0.31
N LEU A 36 -9.89 3.13 -0.63
CA LEU A 36 -9.07 4.30 -0.37
C LEU A 36 -9.95 5.55 -0.33
N THR A 37 -10.07 6.19 0.82
CA THR A 37 -10.82 7.43 1.01
C THR A 37 -9.87 8.60 1.10
N LYS A 38 -10.07 9.64 0.28
CA LYS A 38 -9.28 10.87 0.42
C LYS A 38 -9.78 11.67 1.61
N ILE A 39 -8.91 11.98 2.56
CA ILE A 39 -9.28 12.73 3.77
C ILE A 39 -8.67 14.13 3.84
N ALA A 40 -7.60 14.40 3.08
CA ALA A 40 -7.04 15.74 2.93
C ALA A 40 -6.48 15.95 1.52
N LEU A 41 -6.53 17.20 1.06
CA LEU A 41 -6.11 17.62 -0.27
C LEU A 41 -5.51 19.02 -0.20
N ASP A 42 -4.37 19.20 -0.85
CA ASP A 42 -3.74 20.50 -1.11
C ASP A 42 -3.42 20.53 -2.61
N GLY A 43 -4.03 21.46 -3.34
CA GLY A 43 -4.00 21.51 -4.81
C GLY A 43 -5.29 21.03 -5.47
N GLN A 44 -5.18 20.54 -6.71
CA GLN A 44 -6.32 20.17 -7.56
C GLN A 44 -6.33 18.67 -7.85
N SER A 45 -7.45 18.00 -7.64
CA SER A 45 -7.56 16.57 -7.91
C SER A 45 -8.92 16.18 -8.47
N LYS A 46 -8.94 15.17 -9.34
CA LYS A 46 -10.17 14.55 -9.84
C LYS A 46 -11.03 13.98 -8.71
N ILE A 47 -10.38 13.51 -7.64
CA ILE A 47 -11.04 12.96 -6.45
C ILE A 47 -10.94 14.02 -5.35
N GLN A 48 -12.08 14.52 -4.90
CA GLN A 48 -12.16 15.50 -3.81
C GLN A 48 -12.05 14.83 -2.44
N VAL A 49 -11.87 15.63 -1.38
CA VAL A 49 -11.95 15.14 0.01
C VAL A 49 -13.32 14.48 0.24
N GLY A 50 -13.32 13.32 0.91
CA GLY A 50 -14.49 12.44 1.07
C GLY A 50 -14.72 11.49 -0.11
N GLY A 51 -14.07 11.73 -1.26
CA GLY A 51 -14.14 10.84 -2.42
C GLY A 51 -13.41 9.52 -2.18
N GLN A 52 -13.88 8.46 -2.85
CA GLN A 52 -13.38 7.09 -2.64
C GLN A 52 -12.96 6.40 -3.93
N ILE A 53 -11.89 5.61 -3.86
CA ILE A 53 -11.43 4.69 -4.89
C ILE A 53 -11.85 3.27 -4.45
N ARG A 54 -12.65 2.57 -5.26
CA ARG A 54 -13.30 1.28 -4.88
C ARG A 54 -13.12 0.14 -5.90
N ASN A 55 -12.30 0.33 -6.93
CA ASN A 55 -12.22 -0.58 -8.08
C ASN A 55 -11.13 -1.67 -7.93
N GLY A 56 -11.09 -2.38 -6.81
CA GLY A 56 -10.17 -3.50 -6.64
C GLY A 56 -10.54 -4.41 -5.47
N ALA A 57 -9.86 -5.55 -5.39
CA ALA A 57 -9.99 -6.51 -4.30
C ALA A 57 -8.78 -6.49 -3.35
N MET A 58 -7.68 -5.86 -3.77
CA MET A 58 -6.46 -5.70 -2.97
C MET A 58 -5.87 -4.29 -3.13
N ILE A 59 -5.16 -3.83 -2.10
CA ILE A 59 -4.31 -2.64 -2.14
C ILE A 59 -2.88 -3.07 -2.45
N GLY A 60 -2.34 -2.64 -3.59
CA GLY A 60 -0.91 -2.69 -3.89
C GLY A 60 -0.19 -1.53 -3.22
N ILE A 61 0.81 -1.85 -2.41
CA ILE A 61 1.70 -0.91 -1.74
C ILE A 61 3.03 -0.97 -2.46
N THR A 62 3.21 -0.05 -3.38
CA THR A 62 4.45 0.16 -4.14
C THR A 62 5.01 1.52 -3.75
N ASP A 63 5.75 2.16 -4.64
CA ASP A 63 5.97 3.59 -4.63
C ASP A 63 4.69 4.43 -4.80
N ARG A 64 3.55 3.80 -5.06
CA ARG A 64 2.20 4.36 -5.19
C ARG A 64 1.21 3.46 -4.45
N LEU A 65 0.10 4.00 -3.97
CA LEU A 65 -1.03 3.18 -3.56
C LEU A 65 -1.87 2.84 -4.77
N GLN A 66 -2.25 1.58 -4.92
CA GLN A 66 -3.01 1.11 -6.07
C GLN A 66 -4.05 0.10 -5.63
N LEU A 67 -5.20 0.07 -6.29
CA LEU A 67 -6.16 -1.01 -6.17
C LEU A 67 -6.04 -1.91 -7.39
N PHE A 68 -6.09 -3.21 -7.19
CA PHE A 68 -6.07 -4.20 -8.27
C PHE A 68 -6.90 -5.42 -7.90
N VAL A 69 -7.19 -6.26 -8.89
CA VAL A 69 -7.78 -7.59 -8.70
C VAL A 69 -6.68 -8.62 -8.94
N PRO A 70 -6.38 -9.51 -7.96
CA PRO A 70 -5.43 -10.60 -8.16
C PRO A 70 -5.82 -11.48 -9.34
N GLU A 71 -4.83 -11.97 -10.09
CA GLU A 71 -5.10 -12.89 -11.18
C GLU A 71 -5.17 -14.32 -10.66
N GLY A 72 -6.32 -14.97 -10.84
CA GLY A 72 -6.49 -16.39 -10.61
C GLY A 72 -7.06 -17.06 -11.87
N SER A 73 -6.50 -18.20 -12.25
CA SER A 73 -7.07 -19.13 -13.25
C SER A 73 -7.55 -18.47 -14.55
N GLY A 74 -6.63 -18.06 -15.42
CA GLY A 74 -6.95 -17.77 -16.82
C GLY A 74 -7.20 -19.06 -17.62
N MET A 75 -7.96 -18.96 -18.74
CA MET A 75 -8.22 -20.08 -19.68
C MET A 75 -6.96 -20.84 -20.13
N VAL A 76 -5.80 -20.19 -20.09
CA VAL A 76 -4.50 -20.71 -20.54
C VAL A 76 -3.67 -21.37 -19.43
N SER A 77 -4.04 -21.21 -18.15
CA SER A 77 -3.33 -21.85 -17.03
C SER A 77 -4.30 -22.19 -15.90
N PRO A 78 -5.05 -23.29 -16.03
CA PRO A 78 -5.95 -23.78 -14.99
C PRO A 78 -5.23 -24.32 -13.74
N MET A 79 -3.89 -24.29 -13.70
CA MET A 79 -3.06 -24.80 -12.59
C MET A 79 -2.22 -23.73 -11.88
N SER A 80 -2.27 -22.46 -12.29
CA SER A 80 -1.45 -21.41 -11.65
C SER A 80 -2.08 -20.86 -10.36
N THR A 81 -1.23 -20.66 -9.36
CA THR A 81 -1.53 -19.98 -8.09
C THR A 81 -2.02 -18.54 -8.34
N ILE A 82 -2.87 -18.02 -7.44
CA ILE A 82 -3.36 -16.64 -7.52
C ILE A 82 -2.17 -15.68 -7.42
N GLU A 83 -1.91 -14.88 -8.45
CA GLU A 83 -0.86 -13.87 -8.43
C GLU A 83 -1.35 -12.64 -7.67
N ARG A 84 -0.65 -12.33 -6.58
CA ARG A 84 -1.00 -11.27 -5.63
C ARG A 84 -0.01 -10.12 -5.67
N ASP A 85 1.18 -10.27 -6.25
CA ASP A 85 2.08 -9.14 -6.43
C ASP A 85 1.57 -8.28 -7.59
N ILE A 86 1.22 -7.02 -7.30
CA ILE A 86 0.65 -6.09 -8.27
C ILE A 86 1.55 -5.88 -9.49
N VAL A 87 2.87 -6.01 -9.34
CA VAL A 87 3.82 -5.83 -10.46
C VAL A 87 3.84 -7.03 -11.41
N LEU A 88 3.31 -8.18 -10.98
CA LEU A 88 3.17 -9.40 -11.78
C LEU A 88 1.76 -9.53 -12.37
N VAL A 89 0.78 -8.80 -11.83
CA VAL A 89 -0.59 -8.71 -12.35
C VAL A 89 -0.64 -7.82 -13.60
N SER A 90 -1.30 -8.31 -14.65
CA SER A 90 -1.62 -7.58 -15.86
C SER A 90 -2.31 -6.27 -15.56
N THR A 91 -1.91 -5.24 -16.28
CA THR A 91 -2.42 -3.88 -16.13
C THR A 91 -3.92 -3.76 -16.41
N CYS A 92 -4.54 -4.73 -17.11
CA CYS A 92 -5.99 -4.75 -17.31
C CYS A 92 -6.78 -5.04 -16.01
N TYR A 93 -6.16 -5.65 -15.00
CA TYR A 93 -6.75 -5.84 -13.67
C TYR A 93 -6.34 -4.75 -12.68
N HIS A 94 -5.57 -3.76 -13.12
CA HIS A 94 -5.29 -2.57 -12.32
C HIS A 94 -6.56 -1.71 -12.28
N GLY A 95 -7.00 -1.38 -11.08
CA GLY A 95 -8.17 -0.58 -10.84
C GLY A 95 -7.86 0.92 -10.84
N GLY A 96 -7.63 1.46 -9.64
CA GLY A 96 -7.32 2.86 -9.44
C GLY A 96 -5.98 3.03 -8.72
N CYS A 97 -5.15 3.95 -9.18
CA CYS A 97 -3.89 4.31 -8.54
C CYS A 97 -3.92 5.72 -7.95
N THR A 98 -3.08 5.94 -6.96
CA THR A 98 -2.76 7.26 -6.41
C THR A 98 -1.47 7.79 -7.04
N SER A 99 -1.08 8.99 -6.61
CA SER A 99 0.24 9.55 -6.86
C SER A 99 1.32 8.87 -6.01
N ASP A 100 2.57 9.30 -6.18
CA ASP A 100 3.72 8.77 -5.46
C ASP A 100 3.53 8.89 -3.94
N ILE A 101 3.79 7.81 -3.21
CA ILE A 101 3.72 7.77 -1.75
C ILE A 101 4.91 8.56 -1.20
N VAL A 102 4.58 9.49 -0.30
CA VAL A 102 5.54 10.18 0.56
C VAL A 102 5.88 9.28 1.75
N ALA A 103 4.86 8.85 2.49
CA ALA A 103 4.99 8.00 3.67
C ALA A 103 3.68 7.30 4.04
N LEU A 104 3.78 6.24 4.85
CA LEU A 104 2.66 5.50 5.43
C LEU A 104 2.61 5.68 6.95
N PHE A 105 1.40 5.60 7.51
CA PHE A 105 1.14 5.82 8.94
C PHE A 105 0.04 4.91 9.48
N LEU A 106 0.19 4.46 10.72
CA LEU A 106 -0.89 3.80 11.47
C LEU A 106 -1.96 4.79 11.97
N GLY A 107 -1.58 6.05 12.20
CA GLY A 107 -2.43 7.06 12.81
C GLY A 107 -2.65 8.28 11.94
N GLU A 108 -3.89 8.76 11.91
CA GLU A 108 -4.32 9.93 11.13
C GLU A 108 -3.55 11.21 11.49
N ALA A 109 -3.37 11.47 12.79
CA ALA A 109 -2.74 12.70 13.25
C ALA A 109 -1.30 12.85 12.73
N LYS A 110 -0.53 11.75 12.69
CA LYS A 110 0.82 11.76 12.11
C LYS A 110 0.79 11.93 10.59
N ALA A 111 -0.16 11.29 9.90
CA ALA A 111 -0.34 11.47 8.47
C ALA A 111 -0.67 12.93 8.12
N LEU A 112 -1.52 13.59 8.92
CA LEU A 112 -1.83 15.00 8.76
C LEU A 112 -0.66 15.92 9.13
N ALA A 113 0.15 15.56 10.13
CA ALA A 113 1.38 16.28 10.45
C ALA A 113 2.37 16.22 9.28
N CYS A 114 2.61 15.03 8.73
CA CYS A 114 3.39 14.85 7.51
C CYS A 114 2.80 15.68 6.37
N PHE A 115 1.50 15.57 6.10
CA PHE A 115 0.84 16.36 5.08
C PHE A 115 1.12 17.86 5.24
N ASN A 116 1.10 18.44 6.44
CA ASN A 116 1.34 19.87 6.64
C ASN A 116 2.80 20.32 6.42
N GLU A 117 3.76 19.41 6.30
CA GLU A 117 5.13 19.78 5.96
C GLU A 117 5.26 20.28 4.52
N LYS A 118 6.39 20.93 4.24
CA LYS A 118 6.78 21.40 2.92
C LYS A 118 7.79 20.44 2.26
N ASP A 119 7.96 20.63 0.95
CA ASP A 119 9.01 19.99 0.14
C ASP A 119 8.99 18.46 0.19
N HIS A 120 7.79 17.89 0.16
CA HIS A 120 7.56 16.45 0.15
C HIS A 120 8.27 15.79 -1.02
N LYS A 121 8.99 14.71 -0.71
CA LYS A 121 9.60 13.85 -1.70
C LYS A 121 8.90 12.49 -1.69
N ARG A 122 8.92 11.82 -2.83
CA ARG A 122 8.59 10.39 -2.89
C ARG A 122 9.49 9.66 -1.90
N CYS A 123 8.91 8.76 -1.10
CA CYS A 123 9.60 8.00 -0.06
C CYS A 123 10.43 8.89 0.88
N ASP A 124 9.78 9.87 1.51
CA ASP A 124 10.44 10.91 2.29
C ASP A 124 11.16 10.32 3.52
N GLN A 125 12.48 10.54 3.59
CA GLN A 125 13.33 9.98 4.62
C GLN A 125 12.99 10.46 6.03
N ARG A 126 12.35 11.63 6.16
CA ARG A 126 11.88 12.15 7.47
C ARG A 126 10.87 11.20 8.13
N TRP A 127 10.14 10.44 7.32
CA TRP A 127 9.00 9.62 7.74
C TRP A 127 9.21 8.13 7.44
N VAL A 128 10.47 7.72 7.24
CA VAL A 128 10.84 6.34 6.91
C VAL A 128 10.46 5.36 8.04
N ASN A 129 10.63 5.76 9.30
CA ASN A 129 10.33 4.90 10.44
C ASN A 129 8.83 4.61 10.57
N ASP A 130 7.97 5.62 10.37
CA ASP A 130 6.52 5.43 10.36
C ASP A 130 6.07 4.52 9.21
N SER A 131 6.73 4.64 8.06
CA SER A 131 6.44 3.77 6.92
C SER A 131 6.87 2.33 7.19
N ILE A 132 8.05 2.12 7.78
CA ILE A 132 8.55 0.80 8.22
C ILE A 132 7.61 0.18 9.25
N GLU A 133 7.18 0.94 10.25
CA GLU A 133 6.23 0.50 11.28
C GLU A 133 4.91 0.06 10.63
N THR A 134 4.39 0.87 9.71
CA THR A 134 3.14 0.58 9.00
C THR A 134 3.27 -0.67 8.13
N LEU A 135 4.34 -0.80 7.35
CA LEU A 135 4.59 -1.99 6.51
C LEU A 135 4.73 -3.27 7.35
N ARG A 136 5.42 -3.19 8.50
CA ARG A 136 5.51 -4.32 9.44
C ARG A 136 4.17 -4.70 10.03
N ALA A 137 3.32 -3.72 10.35
CA ALA A 137 1.98 -3.96 10.87
C ALA A 137 1.03 -4.57 9.83
N ILE A 138 1.18 -4.18 8.55
CA ILE A 138 0.46 -4.80 7.43
C ILE A 138 0.94 -6.25 7.26
N GLY A 139 2.25 -6.46 7.23
CA GLY A 139 2.86 -7.78 7.00
C GLY A 139 2.78 -8.23 5.53
N MET A 140 3.65 -9.17 5.16
CA MET A 140 3.77 -9.65 3.78
C MET A 140 2.57 -10.51 3.33
N GLU A 141 1.94 -11.22 4.27
CA GLU A 141 0.85 -12.17 4.01
C GLU A 141 -0.54 -11.55 4.19
N HIS A 142 -0.66 -10.22 4.05
CA HIS A 142 -1.91 -9.53 4.31
C HIS A 142 -3.00 -9.94 3.28
N PRO A 143 -4.21 -10.38 3.70
CA PRO A 143 -5.25 -10.87 2.80
C PRO A 143 -5.75 -9.82 1.79
N TYR A 144 -5.64 -8.53 2.12
CA TYR A 144 -6.13 -7.43 1.28
C TYR A 144 -5.05 -6.45 0.84
N CYS A 145 -3.79 -6.69 1.22
CA CYS A 145 -2.68 -5.83 0.82
C CYS A 145 -1.58 -6.67 0.20
N SER A 146 -0.95 -6.13 -0.82
CA SER A 146 0.25 -6.69 -1.43
C SER A 146 1.36 -5.66 -1.32
N ILE A 147 2.43 -6.01 -0.63
CA ILE A 147 3.63 -5.19 -0.53
C ILE A 147 4.58 -5.69 -1.61
N SER A 148 4.75 -4.91 -2.68
CA SER A 148 5.54 -5.34 -3.84
C SER A 148 7.01 -5.48 -3.46
N THR A 149 7.57 -6.67 -3.68
CA THR A 149 9.00 -6.93 -3.53
C THR A 149 9.68 -7.36 -4.83
N ALA A 150 8.93 -7.61 -5.91
CA ALA A 150 9.51 -8.20 -7.12
C ALA A 150 10.33 -7.23 -7.99
N ASP A 151 10.05 -5.91 -7.95
CA ASP A 151 10.79 -4.91 -8.75
C ASP A 151 11.27 -3.71 -7.90
N PRO A 152 12.59 -3.46 -7.79
CA PRO A 152 13.14 -2.34 -7.04
C PRO A 152 12.66 -0.95 -7.47
N ARG A 153 12.22 -0.78 -8.72
CA ARG A 153 11.70 0.50 -9.22
C ARG A 153 10.38 0.90 -8.56
N TRP A 154 9.68 -0.09 -8.01
CA TRP A 154 8.37 0.02 -7.37
C TRP A 154 8.46 -0.05 -5.85
N TRP A 155 9.66 -0.16 -5.28
CA TRP A 155 9.82 -0.24 -3.84
C TRP A 155 9.53 1.09 -3.16
N LEU A 156 8.74 1.00 -2.08
CA LEU A 156 8.52 2.11 -1.18
C LEU A 156 9.75 2.38 -0.30
N MET A 157 10.47 1.33 0.07
CA MET A 157 11.58 1.37 1.03
C MET A 157 12.92 1.01 0.37
N PRO A 158 14.06 1.44 0.95
CA PRO A 158 15.38 1.09 0.43
C PRO A 158 15.66 -0.43 0.51
N PRO A 159 16.62 -0.94 -0.30
CA PRO A 159 16.95 -2.37 -0.35
C PRO A 159 17.24 -3.04 1.00
N SER A 160 17.88 -2.33 1.93
CA SER A 160 18.24 -2.86 3.26
C SER A 160 17.02 -3.28 4.08
N PHE A 161 15.91 -2.56 3.98
CA PHE A 161 14.66 -2.91 4.67
C PHE A 161 14.12 -4.27 4.20
N TRP A 162 14.19 -4.55 2.90
CA TRP A 162 13.66 -5.77 2.32
C TRP A 162 14.50 -7.00 2.63
N GLN A 163 15.81 -6.82 2.86
CA GLN A 163 16.68 -7.89 3.35
C GLN A 163 16.24 -8.31 4.77
N ASP A 164 16.05 -7.33 5.67
CA ASP A 164 15.59 -7.59 7.04
C ASP A 164 14.20 -8.25 7.08
N ALA A 165 13.27 -7.77 6.26
CA ALA A 165 11.90 -8.30 6.21
C ALA A 165 11.86 -9.78 5.78
N ASN A 166 12.64 -10.13 4.77
CA ASN A 166 12.75 -11.51 4.28
C ASN A 166 13.43 -12.44 5.30
N ASP A 167 14.46 -11.95 6.00
CA ASP A 167 15.14 -12.73 7.04
C ASP A 167 14.25 -12.98 8.26
N HIS A 168 13.40 -12.01 8.62
CA HIS A 168 12.40 -12.19 9.69
C HIS A 168 11.31 -13.19 9.30
N ALA A 169 10.83 -13.16 8.06
CA ALA A 169 9.85 -14.14 7.57
C ALA A 169 10.41 -15.58 7.62
N ARG A 170 11.62 -15.79 7.11
CA ARG A 170 12.30 -17.10 7.11
C ARG A 170 12.57 -17.65 8.51
N LYS A 171 12.95 -16.80 9.46
CA LYS A 171 13.18 -17.22 10.86
C LYS A 171 11.90 -17.70 11.55
N ASN A 172 10.75 -17.09 11.22
CA ASN A 172 9.47 -17.52 11.77
C ASN A 172 8.97 -18.84 11.16
N GLU A 173 9.28 -19.13 9.90
CA GLU A 173 9.00 -20.44 9.28
C GLU A 173 9.90 -21.56 9.82
N GLY A 174 11.15 -21.25 10.18
CA GLY A 174 12.08 -22.20 10.78
C GLY A 174 11.75 -22.62 12.22
N LEU A 175 10.91 -21.85 12.92
CA LEU A 175 10.44 -22.14 14.29
C LEU A 175 9.14 -22.96 14.33
N LEU A 176 8.56 -23.29 13.17
CA LEU A 176 7.36 -24.11 13.01
C LEU A 176 7.67 -25.54 12.51
N LYS A 177 8.95 -25.96 12.50
CA LYS A 177 9.38 -27.33 12.19
C LYS A 177 9.79 -28.08 13.44
#